data_AF-A0A7X7JJN5-F1
#
_entry.id   AF-A0A7X7JJN5-F1
#
_cell.length_a   1.000
_cell.length_b   1.000
_cell.length_c   1.000
_cell.angle_alpha   90.00
_cell.angle_beta   90.00
_cell.angle_gamma   90.00
#
_symmetry.space_group_name_H-M   'P 1'
#
loop_
_entity.id
_entity.type
_entity.pdbx_description
1 polymer ?
#
loop_
_entity_poly.entity_id
_entity_poly.type
_entity_poly.pdbx_seq_one_letter_code
_entity_poly.pdbx_strand_id
1 'polypeptide(L)'
;MGMRPPAGIPSLSKRSRVLLIVALVAAILLLMGPRLVSTYTDWLWFGELGFRSVFTTVLLTRIILFVAVALFVGALVWLALFLAYRSRPVFVPVTRPDDPVARYRTTVMSRLRLFGVGIPVVIGLFSGLIAQSNWVTVQLFMNGGDFGTVDPEFGLDVGFYTFDLPFYRLILNWLFVVVVLAFFASLVTHYVFGGLRLASRGGALTNAARVQLAILAGTFILLKAVAYWFDRYSLLSSSRKEPTFTGGSYTDMNAVLQAKLILLAIAVICAIAFFAAIFLRDFRIPALATALLVLSSVLVGAAWPMVVEQFSVRPNAAEMESPYIERNIAATRQAYGITDDKIEYQDYAGYGTKPPREVSADQTTIENIRLLDPNVLSRTFTQQQQLKN
;
A
#
# COMPACT_ATOMS: atom_id res chain seq x y z
N MET A 1 2.81 -3.07 -65.02
CA MET A 1 2.87 -2.59 -63.63
C MET A 1 3.64 -3.60 -62.80
N GLY A 2 4.89 -3.30 -62.41
CA GLY A 2 5.72 -4.22 -61.64
C GLY A 2 5.39 -4.16 -60.14
N MET A 3 5.02 -5.29 -59.55
CA MET A 3 4.80 -5.41 -58.10
C MET A 3 6.13 -5.25 -57.35
N ARG A 4 6.20 -4.25 -56.47
CA ARG A 4 7.34 -4.09 -55.55
C ARG A 4 7.31 -5.21 -54.49
N PRO A 5 8.43 -5.89 -54.22
CA PRO A 5 8.49 -6.93 -53.19
C PRO A 5 8.31 -6.31 -51.78
N PRO A 6 7.82 -7.09 -50.80
CA PRO A 6 7.57 -6.60 -49.45
C PRO A 6 8.89 -6.15 -48.81
N ALA A 7 8.89 -4.93 -48.23
CA ALA A 7 10.03 -4.39 -47.50
C ALA A 7 10.41 -5.33 -46.35
N GLY A 8 11.54 -6.02 -46.49
CA GLY A 8 12.13 -6.83 -45.44
C GLY A 8 12.46 -5.97 -44.23
N ILE A 9 12.22 -6.51 -43.04
CA ILE A 9 12.58 -5.89 -41.76
C ILE A 9 14.07 -5.51 -41.84
N PRO A 10 14.47 -4.24 -41.59
CA PRO A 10 15.87 -3.83 -41.77
C PRO A 10 16.78 -4.69 -40.90
N SER A 11 17.60 -5.53 -41.52
CA SER A 11 18.60 -6.32 -40.81
C SER A 11 19.71 -5.40 -40.34
N LEU A 12 19.90 -5.29 -39.03
CA LEU A 12 20.98 -4.50 -38.45
C LEU A 12 22.33 -4.99 -38.98
N SER A 13 23.15 -4.07 -39.51
CA SER A 13 24.54 -4.32 -39.89
C SER A 13 25.33 -4.87 -38.70
N LYS A 14 26.35 -5.71 -38.96
CA LYS A 14 27.24 -6.24 -37.90
C LYS A 14 27.81 -5.11 -37.03
N ARG A 15 28.10 -3.94 -37.62
CA ARG A 15 28.61 -2.75 -36.91
C ARG A 15 27.57 -2.11 -35.99
N SER A 16 26.31 -2.00 -36.41
CA SER A 16 25.25 -1.44 -35.55
C SER A 16 24.87 -2.39 -34.40
N ARG A 17 24.96 -3.71 -34.62
CA ARG A 17 24.81 -4.70 -33.53
C ARG A 17 25.93 -4.58 -32.49
N VAL A 18 27.19 -4.41 -32.91
CA VAL A 18 28.32 -4.22 -32.00
C VAL A 18 28.18 -2.90 -31.23
N LEU A 19 27.85 -1.79 -31.90
CA LEU A 19 27.61 -0.50 -31.23
C LEU A 19 26.46 -0.57 -30.22
N LEU A 20 25.37 -1.28 -30.53
CA LEU A 20 24.27 -1.50 -29.60
C LEU A 20 24.69 -2.32 -28.37
N ILE A 21 25.50 -3.37 -28.55
CA ILE A 21 26.03 -4.15 -27.44
C ILE A 21 26.96 -3.30 -26.58
N VAL A 22 27.87 -2.52 -27.18
CA VAL A 22 28.77 -1.61 -26.45
C VAL A 22 27.98 -0.55 -25.69
N ALA A 23 26.97 0.07 -26.32
CA ALA A 23 26.09 1.03 -25.66
C ALA A 23 25.30 0.40 -24.50
N LEU A 24 24.80 -0.83 -24.66
CA LEU A 24 24.12 -1.57 -23.61
C LEU A 24 25.05 -1.89 -22.44
N VAL A 25 26.27 -2.38 -22.72
CA VAL A 25 27.28 -2.69 -21.69
C VAL A 25 27.71 -1.42 -20.97
N ALA A 26 27.93 -0.32 -21.70
CA ALA A 26 28.24 0.98 -21.11
C ALA A 26 27.09 1.50 -20.22
N ALA A 27 25.84 1.36 -20.67
CA ALA A 27 24.66 1.72 -19.88
C ALA A 27 24.55 0.87 -18.62
N ILE A 28 24.77 -0.45 -18.70
CA ILE A 28 24.79 -1.35 -17.54
C ILE A 28 25.89 -0.94 -16.56
N LEU A 29 27.11 -0.70 -17.04
CA LEU A 29 28.24 -0.25 -16.21
C LEU A 29 27.95 1.10 -15.53
N LEU A 30 27.35 2.05 -16.25
CA LEU A 30 27.06 3.38 -15.72
C LEU A 30 25.93 3.35 -14.67
N LEU A 31 24.95 2.46 -14.84
CA LEU A 31 23.83 2.29 -13.91
C LEU A 31 24.13 1.37 -12.72
N MET A 32 24.93 0.32 -12.92
CA MET A 32 25.24 -0.69 -11.89
C MET A 32 26.58 -0.44 -11.20
N GLY A 33 27.56 0.13 -11.90
CA GLY A 33 28.92 0.38 -11.38
C GLY A 33 28.93 1.16 -10.07
N PRO A 34 28.26 2.33 -9.97
CA PRO A 34 28.18 3.08 -8.72
C PRO A 34 27.54 2.29 -7.57
N ARG A 35 26.52 1.47 -7.89
CA ARG A 35 25.86 0.62 -6.89
C ARG A 35 26.76 -0.51 -6.40
N LEU A 36 27.53 -1.13 -7.29
CA LEU A 36 28.49 -2.17 -6.93
C LEU A 36 29.63 -1.59 -6.08
N VAL A 37 30.16 -0.43 -6.44
CA VAL A 37 31.19 0.27 -5.65
C VAL A 37 30.65 0.65 -4.28
N SER A 38 29.44 1.23 -4.17
CA SER A 38 28.82 1.55 -2.88
C SER A 38 28.59 0.30 -2.03
N THR A 39 28.03 -0.76 -2.61
CA THR A 39 27.83 -2.05 -1.91
C THR A 39 29.18 -2.63 -1.45
N TYR A 40 30.20 -2.46 -2.30
CA TYR A 40 31.64 -2.58 -2.07
C TYR A 40 32.08 -2.02 -0.71
N THR A 41 32.04 -0.69 -0.71
CA THR A 41 32.45 0.18 0.38
C THR A 41 31.66 -0.09 1.65
N ASP A 42 30.33 -0.25 1.54
CA ASP A 42 29.46 -0.55 2.68
C ASP A 42 29.86 -1.88 3.32
N TRP A 43 30.12 -2.92 2.52
CA TRP A 43 30.55 -4.21 3.04
C TRP A 43 31.90 -4.16 3.76
N LEU A 44 32.86 -3.39 3.24
CA LEU A 44 34.13 -3.13 3.93
C LEU A 44 33.89 -2.38 5.25
N TRP A 45 33.06 -1.32 5.21
CA TRP A 45 32.73 -0.50 6.37
C TRP A 45 32.05 -1.29 7.49
N PHE A 46 31.06 -2.13 7.17
CA PHE A 46 30.44 -3.04 8.13
C PHE A 46 31.44 -4.09 8.67
N GLY A 47 32.45 -4.45 7.87
CA GLY A 47 33.58 -5.30 8.29
C GLY A 47 34.43 -4.65 9.37
N GLU A 48 34.86 -3.41 9.16
CA GLU A 48 35.67 -2.63 10.11
C GLU A 48 34.98 -2.45 11.47
N LEU A 49 33.65 -2.32 11.46
CA LEU A 49 32.86 -2.18 12.69
C LEU A 49 32.51 -3.52 13.37
N GLY A 50 32.91 -4.66 12.80
CA GLY A 50 32.55 -5.99 13.33
C GLY A 50 31.08 -6.40 13.10
N PHE A 51 30.29 -5.61 12.38
CA PHE A 51 28.86 -5.85 12.09
C PHE A 51 28.60 -6.45 10.71
N ARG A 52 29.57 -7.17 10.15
CA ARG A 52 29.45 -7.79 8.82
C ARG A 52 28.29 -8.77 8.69
N SER A 53 27.91 -9.43 9.78
CA SER A 53 26.74 -10.30 9.86
C SER A 53 25.45 -9.54 9.53
N VAL A 54 25.28 -8.31 10.04
CA VAL A 54 24.11 -7.46 9.79
C VAL A 54 23.96 -7.18 8.30
N PHE A 55 25.05 -6.78 7.64
CA PHE A 55 25.06 -6.55 6.20
C PHE A 55 24.64 -7.81 5.42
N THR A 56 25.19 -8.97 5.78
CA THR A 56 24.84 -10.24 5.11
C THR A 56 23.38 -10.62 5.33
N THR A 57 22.83 -10.40 6.54
CA THR A 57 21.42 -10.66 6.84
C THR A 57 20.50 -9.76 6.02
N VAL A 58 20.81 -8.46 5.94
CA VAL A 58 20.04 -7.51 5.12
C VAL A 58 20.08 -7.91 3.63
N LEU A 59 21.26 -8.20 3.10
CA LEU A 59 21.43 -8.60 1.70
C LEU A 59 20.69 -9.91 1.38
N LEU A 60 20.85 -10.93 2.23
CA LEU A 60 20.19 -12.22 2.06
C LEU A 60 18.68 -12.09 2.13
N THR A 61 18.14 -11.28 3.04
CA THR A 61 16.70 -11.02 3.13
C THR A 61 16.17 -10.35 1.88
N ARG A 62 16.87 -9.35 1.36
CA ARG A 62 16.50 -8.67 0.11
C ARG A 62 16.48 -9.66 -1.06
N ILE A 63 17.47 -10.53 -1.17
CA ILE A 63 17.54 -11.56 -2.21
C ILE A 63 16.41 -12.57 -2.05
N ILE A 64 16.16 -13.07 -0.83
CA ILE A 64 15.07 -14.01 -0.56
C ILE A 64 13.72 -13.39 -0.93
N LEU A 65 13.45 -12.15 -0.51
CA LEU A 65 12.20 -11.46 -0.85
C LEU A 65 12.06 -11.23 -2.34
N PHE A 66 13.15 -10.85 -3.02
CA PHE A 66 13.17 -10.72 -4.47
C PHE A 66 12.75 -12.04 -5.13
N VAL A 67 13.42 -13.15 -4.79
CA VAL A 67 13.15 -14.45 -5.40
C VAL A 67 11.76 -14.96 -5.03
N ALA A 68 11.39 -14.93 -3.75
CA ALA A 68 10.12 -15.43 -3.26
C ALA A 68 8.94 -14.72 -3.90
N VAL A 69 8.93 -13.39 -3.93
CA VAL A 69 7.83 -12.63 -4.55
C VAL A 69 7.87 -12.73 -6.07
N ALA A 70 9.04 -12.74 -6.70
CA ALA A 70 9.13 -12.93 -8.15
C ALA A 70 8.56 -14.27 -8.60
N LEU A 71 8.88 -15.35 -7.89
CA LEU A 71 8.34 -16.68 -8.14
C LEU A 71 6.85 -16.73 -7.82
N PHE A 72 6.41 -16.18 -6.70
CA PHE A 72 5.00 -16.18 -6.30
C PHE A 72 4.11 -15.46 -7.32
N VAL A 73 4.44 -14.20 -7.65
CA VAL A 73 3.69 -13.40 -8.62
C VAL A 73 3.81 -14.00 -10.02
N GLY A 74 5.02 -14.34 -10.44
CA GLY A 74 5.28 -14.93 -11.76
C GLY A 74 4.53 -16.25 -11.96
N ALA A 75 4.54 -17.15 -10.98
CA ALA A 75 3.87 -18.44 -11.06
C ALA A 75 2.34 -18.29 -11.13
N LEU A 76 1.74 -17.40 -10.33
CA LEU A 76 0.30 -17.18 -10.33
C LEU A 76 -0.19 -16.48 -11.60
N VAL A 77 0.54 -15.49 -12.11
CA VAL A 77 0.23 -14.87 -13.40
C VAL A 77 0.40 -15.87 -14.54
N TRP A 78 1.44 -16.70 -14.51
CA TRP A 78 1.63 -17.80 -15.46
C TRP A 78 0.47 -18.78 -15.40
N LEU A 79 0.05 -19.19 -14.21
CA LEU A 79 -1.08 -20.10 -14.01
C LEU A 79 -2.37 -19.50 -14.58
N ALA A 80 -2.62 -18.21 -14.34
CA ALA A 80 -3.79 -17.51 -14.88
C ALA A 80 -3.78 -17.47 -16.42
N LEU A 81 -2.64 -17.15 -17.04
CA LEU A 81 -2.47 -17.20 -18.50
C LEU A 81 -2.65 -18.63 -19.03
N PHE A 82 -2.05 -19.61 -18.36
CA PHE A 82 -2.11 -21.01 -18.76
C PHE A 82 -3.55 -21.55 -18.73
N LEU A 83 -4.30 -21.28 -17.66
CA LEU A 83 -5.71 -21.67 -17.53
C LEU A 83 -6.59 -20.98 -18.57
N ALA A 84 -6.35 -19.69 -18.84
CA ALA A 84 -7.08 -18.93 -19.85
C ALA A 84 -6.79 -19.47 -21.27
N TYR A 85 -5.54 -19.82 -21.57
CA TYR A 85 -5.16 -20.41 -22.85
C TYR A 85 -5.72 -21.84 -23.03
N ARG A 86 -5.65 -22.66 -21.98
CA ARG A 86 -6.18 -24.04 -22.01
C ARG A 86 -7.69 -24.07 -22.24
N SER A 87 -8.41 -23.07 -21.73
CA SER A 87 -9.86 -22.96 -21.85
C SER A 87 -10.34 -22.24 -23.12
N ARG A 88 -9.45 -22.03 -24.10
CA ARG A 88 -9.82 -21.41 -25.38
C ARG A 88 -10.88 -22.22 -26.13
N PRO A 89 -11.86 -21.56 -26.79
CA PRO A 89 -12.78 -22.26 -27.68
C PRO A 89 -12.03 -22.85 -28.88
N VAL A 90 -12.30 -24.12 -29.20
CA VAL A 90 -11.64 -24.87 -30.30
C VAL A 90 -11.99 -24.30 -31.68
N PHE A 91 -13.19 -23.70 -31.82
CA PHE A 91 -13.63 -23.05 -33.05
C PHE A 91 -13.92 -21.57 -32.81
N VAL A 92 -13.11 -20.71 -33.42
CA VAL A 92 -13.40 -19.28 -33.58
C VAL A 92 -13.76 -19.07 -35.04
N PRO A 93 -15.07 -18.98 -35.41
CA PRO A 93 -15.44 -18.64 -36.77
C PRO A 93 -14.80 -17.30 -37.12
N VAL A 94 -14.01 -17.25 -38.18
CA VAL A 94 -13.40 -16.01 -38.69
C VAL A 94 -14.53 -15.22 -39.36
N THR A 95 -15.40 -14.58 -38.56
CA THR A 95 -16.65 -14.00 -39.09
C THR A 95 -16.45 -12.60 -39.71
N ARG A 96 -15.24 -12.02 -39.67
CA ARG A 96 -14.96 -10.73 -40.32
C ARG A 96 -13.55 -10.68 -40.95
N PRO A 97 -13.44 -10.20 -42.20
CA PRO A 97 -12.16 -9.86 -42.84
C PRO A 97 -11.31 -8.84 -42.05
N ASP A 98 -11.96 -7.99 -41.24
CA ASP A 98 -11.32 -6.87 -40.52
C ASP A 98 -11.17 -7.10 -39.00
N ASP A 99 -10.89 -8.33 -38.53
CA ASP A 99 -10.65 -8.57 -37.09
C ASP A 99 -9.28 -8.00 -36.66
N PRO A 100 -9.22 -6.90 -35.87
CA PRO A 100 -7.95 -6.29 -35.44
C PRO A 100 -7.13 -7.25 -34.56
N VAL A 101 -7.77 -8.26 -33.95
CA VAL A 101 -7.14 -9.20 -33.02
C VAL A 101 -6.48 -10.38 -33.74
N ALA A 102 -6.82 -10.65 -35.00
CA ALA A 102 -6.31 -11.78 -35.76
C ALA A 102 -4.77 -11.74 -35.92
N ARG A 103 -4.20 -10.54 -36.11
CA ARG A 103 -2.74 -10.33 -36.24
C ARG A 103 -2.00 -10.55 -34.91
N TYR A 104 -2.62 -10.18 -33.79
CA TYR A 104 -2.07 -10.44 -32.45
C TYR A 104 -2.15 -11.92 -32.10
N ARG A 105 -3.27 -12.60 -32.42
CA ARG A 105 -3.45 -14.04 -32.17
C ARG A 105 -2.40 -14.89 -32.89
N THR A 106 -2.16 -14.63 -34.16
CA THR A 106 -1.17 -15.35 -34.97
C THR A 106 0.26 -15.14 -34.45
N THR A 107 0.61 -13.91 -34.05
CA THR A 107 1.90 -13.59 -33.44
C THR A 107 2.11 -14.32 -32.11
N VAL A 108 1.12 -14.28 -31.22
CA VAL A 108 1.19 -14.96 -29.91
C VAL A 108 1.28 -16.47 -30.08
N MET A 109 0.50 -17.05 -31.00
CA MET A 109 0.55 -18.49 -31.29
C MET A 109 1.90 -18.93 -31.86
N SER A 110 2.55 -18.10 -32.70
CA SER A 110 3.86 -18.41 -33.26
C SER A 110 4.99 -18.49 -32.21
N ARG A 111 4.82 -17.82 -31.05
CA ARG A 111 5.82 -17.78 -29.97
C ARG A 111 5.17 -17.99 -28.60
N LEU A 112 4.34 -19.01 -28.49
CA LEU A 112 3.54 -19.25 -27.29
C LEU A 112 4.38 -19.38 -26.01
N ARG A 113 5.55 -20.05 -26.07
CA ARG A 113 6.45 -20.16 -24.91
C ARG A 113 7.02 -18.79 -24.49
N LEU A 114 7.35 -17.93 -25.45
CA LEU A 114 7.91 -16.60 -25.17
C LEU A 114 6.89 -15.70 -24.47
N PHE A 115 5.65 -15.66 -24.97
CA PHE A 115 4.61 -14.83 -24.35
C PHE A 115 4.04 -15.47 -23.07
N GLY A 116 3.83 -16.79 -23.09
CA GLY A 116 3.27 -17.53 -21.97
C GLY A 116 4.18 -17.58 -20.75
N VAL A 117 5.51 -17.67 -20.93
CA VAL A 117 6.49 -17.70 -19.82
C VAL A 117 7.21 -16.36 -19.65
N GLY A 118 7.58 -15.70 -20.75
CA GLY A 118 8.35 -14.46 -20.69
C GLY A 118 7.59 -13.31 -20.03
N ILE A 119 6.29 -13.14 -20.30
CA ILE A 119 5.50 -12.08 -19.64
C ILE A 119 5.43 -12.31 -18.12
N PRO A 120 5.01 -13.49 -17.61
CA PRO A 120 5.02 -13.74 -16.17
C PRO A 120 6.38 -13.62 -15.52
N VAL A 121 7.46 -14.07 -16.18
CA VAL A 121 8.82 -13.94 -15.65
C VAL A 121 9.20 -12.47 -15.51
N VAL A 122 8.95 -11.65 -16.52
CA VAL A 122 9.25 -10.21 -16.46
C VAL A 122 8.43 -9.52 -15.36
N ILE A 123 7.12 -9.78 -15.29
CA ILE A 123 6.24 -9.24 -14.25
C ILE A 123 6.69 -9.68 -12.86
N GLY A 124 7.06 -10.96 -12.71
CA GLY A 124 7.61 -11.51 -11.47
C GLY A 124 8.90 -10.81 -11.07
N LEU A 125 9.87 -10.67 -11.98
CA LEU A 125 11.14 -10.00 -11.70
C LEU A 125 10.96 -8.54 -11.27
N PHE A 126 10.09 -7.77 -11.93
CA PHE A 126 9.75 -6.41 -11.50
C PHE A 126 9.09 -6.39 -10.13
N SER A 127 8.18 -7.33 -9.87
CA SER A 127 7.51 -7.47 -8.58
C SER A 127 8.51 -7.79 -7.46
N GLY A 128 9.42 -8.74 -7.68
CA GLY A 128 10.51 -9.06 -6.76
C GLY A 128 11.43 -7.87 -6.50
N LEU A 129 11.74 -7.08 -7.53
CA LEU A 129 12.61 -5.90 -7.41
C LEU A 129 11.99 -4.82 -6.51
N ILE A 130 10.66 -4.69 -6.53
CA ILE A 130 9.92 -3.83 -5.61
C ILE A 130 9.84 -4.48 -4.23
N ALA A 131 9.59 -5.79 -4.15
CA ALA A 131 9.43 -6.50 -2.88
C ALA A 131 10.65 -6.42 -1.96
N GLN A 132 11.86 -6.51 -2.50
CA GLN A 132 13.09 -6.47 -1.72
C GLN A 132 13.29 -5.17 -0.93
N SER A 133 12.63 -4.07 -1.31
CA SER A 133 12.69 -2.83 -0.51
C SER A 133 11.99 -2.96 0.85
N ASN A 134 11.09 -3.93 1.01
CA ASN A 134 10.34 -4.17 2.25
C ASN A 134 11.07 -5.10 3.25
N TRP A 135 12.38 -5.26 3.10
CA TRP A 135 13.19 -6.10 3.98
C TRP A 135 13.11 -5.68 5.44
N VAL A 136 12.96 -4.38 5.73
CA VAL A 136 12.83 -3.85 7.10
C VAL A 136 11.58 -4.43 7.76
N THR A 137 10.43 -4.33 7.09
CA THR A 137 9.15 -4.86 7.61
C THR A 137 9.23 -6.36 7.90
N VAL A 138 9.89 -7.12 7.02
CA VAL A 138 10.04 -8.57 7.18
C VAL A 138 11.00 -8.91 8.32
N GLN A 139 12.10 -8.18 8.47
CA GLN A 139 13.03 -8.37 9.58
C GLN A 139 12.43 -7.95 10.92
N LEU A 140 11.64 -6.87 10.95
CA LEU A 140 10.90 -6.43 12.12
C LEU A 140 9.84 -7.45 12.55
N PHE A 141 9.19 -8.14 11.61
CA PHE A 141 8.27 -9.23 11.94
C PHE A 141 9.00 -10.46 12.49
N MET A 142 10.09 -10.89 11.84
CA MET A 142 10.79 -12.12 12.24
C MET A 142 11.54 -11.99 13.56
N ASN A 143 12.02 -10.79 13.89
CA ASN A 143 12.78 -10.53 15.11
C ASN A 143 12.03 -9.56 16.04
N GLY A 144 10.75 -9.32 15.76
CA GLY A 144 9.89 -8.51 16.60
C GLY A 144 9.62 -9.21 17.92
N GLY A 145 9.16 -8.45 18.90
CA GLY A 145 8.79 -8.96 20.21
C GLY A 145 7.72 -8.08 20.86
N ASP A 146 7.38 -8.44 22.09
CA ASP A 146 6.38 -7.71 22.86
C ASP A 146 7.01 -6.49 23.53
N PHE A 147 6.28 -5.39 23.55
CA PHE A 147 6.63 -4.21 24.35
C PHE A 147 6.20 -4.37 25.81
N GLY A 148 5.34 -5.34 26.12
CA GLY A 148 4.78 -5.56 27.45
C GLY A 148 3.75 -4.49 27.86
N THR A 149 3.27 -3.72 26.89
CA THR A 149 2.28 -2.65 27.09
C THR A 149 1.15 -2.88 26.10
N VAL A 150 -0.06 -3.00 26.63
CA VAL A 150 -1.27 -3.23 25.83
C VAL A 150 -1.97 -1.93 25.52
N ASP A 151 -2.55 -1.85 24.33
CA ASP A 151 -3.36 -0.72 23.92
C ASP A 151 -4.72 -0.74 24.65
N PRO A 152 -5.27 0.42 25.04
CA PRO A 152 -6.51 0.50 25.81
C PRO A 152 -7.80 0.26 24.98
N GLU A 153 -7.71 0.14 23.65
CA GLU A 153 -8.88 0.07 22.76
C GLU A 153 -9.18 -1.37 22.32
N PHE A 154 -8.17 -2.09 21.83
CA PHE A 154 -8.25 -3.47 21.34
C PHE A 154 -7.58 -4.48 22.29
N GLY A 155 -6.82 -4.01 23.29
CA GLY A 155 -6.16 -4.89 24.27
C GLY A 155 -5.02 -5.72 23.68
N LEU A 156 -4.39 -5.24 22.60
CA LEU A 156 -3.26 -5.89 21.94
C LEU A 156 -1.95 -5.22 22.35
N ASP A 157 -0.86 -5.98 22.37
CA ASP A 157 0.47 -5.40 22.65
C ASP A 157 0.87 -4.42 21.54
N VAL A 158 1.57 -3.33 21.90
CA VAL A 158 2.08 -2.34 20.95
C VAL A 158 2.99 -2.97 19.87
N GLY A 159 3.64 -4.09 20.17
CA GLY A 159 4.44 -4.90 19.24
C GLY A 159 3.64 -5.39 18.04
N PHE A 160 2.36 -5.74 18.22
CA PHE A 160 1.48 -6.13 17.12
C PHE A 160 1.34 -5.00 16.08
N TYR A 161 1.19 -3.75 16.53
CA TYR A 161 1.01 -2.59 15.65
C TYR A 161 2.30 -2.20 14.94
N THR A 162 3.44 -2.41 15.59
CA THR A 162 4.76 -1.99 15.11
C THR A 162 5.40 -3.03 14.18
N PHE A 163 5.21 -4.32 14.46
CA PHE A 163 5.91 -5.42 13.80
C PHE A 163 4.98 -6.29 12.95
N ASP A 164 3.89 -6.81 13.54
CA ASP A 164 3.04 -7.81 12.88
C ASP A 164 2.09 -7.22 11.84
N LEU A 165 1.37 -6.16 12.20
CA LEU A 165 0.36 -5.54 11.36
C LEU A 165 0.95 -5.03 10.03
N PRO A 166 2.12 -4.35 9.99
CA PRO A 166 2.77 -3.98 8.73
C PRO A 166 3.11 -5.19 7.85
N PHE A 167 3.51 -6.32 8.43
CA PHE A 167 3.82 -7.54 7.70
C PHE A 167 2.57 -8.21 7.11
N TYR A 168 1.47 -8.33 7.89
CA TYR A 168 0.20 -8.84 7.35
C TYR A 168 -0.33 -7.97 6.21
N ARG A 169 -0.20 -6.64 6.32
CA ARG A 169 -0.53 -5.71 5.23
C ARG A 169 0.37 -5.88 4.03
N LEU A 170 1.67 -6.10 4.22
CA LEU A 170 2.61 -6.38 3.14
C LEU A 170 2.18 -7.61 2.33
N ILE A 171 1.81 -8.71 3.01
CA ILE A 171 1.29 -9.92 2.36
C ILE A 171 0.00 -9.61 1.58
N LEU A 172 -0.97 -8.95 2.21
CA LEU A 172 -2.23 -8.58 1.57
C LEU A 172 -2.02 -7.71 0.32
N ASN A 173 -1.09 -6.76 0.37
CA ASN A 173 -0.73 -5.92 -0.78
C ASN A 173 -0.21 -6.76 -1.95
N TRP A 174 0.66 -7.74 -1.70
CA TRP A 174 1.15 -8.66 -2.75
C TRP A 174 0.04 -9.56 -3.29
N LEU A 175 -0.89 -10.01 -2.42
CA LEU A 175 -2.08 -10.76 -2.85
C LEU A 175 -2.99 -9.92 -3.76
N PHE A 176 -3.18 -8.64 -3.45
CA PHE A 176 -3.91 -7.73 -4.34
C PHE A 176 -3.21 -7.57 -5.69
N VAL A 177 -1.90 -7.31 -5.67
CA VAL A 177 -1.10 -7.13 -6.90
C VAL A 177 -1.22 -8.35 -7.79
N VAL A 178 -1.02 -9.56 -7.25
CA VAL A 178 -1.05 -10.78 -8.07
C VAL A 178 -2.45 -11.09 -8.60
N VAL A 179 -3.51 -10.88 -7.82
CA VAL A 179 -4.89 -11.10 -8.28
C VAL A 179 -5.27 -10.12 -9.38
N VAL A 180 -4.90 -8.84 -9.26
CA VAL A 180 -5.16 -7.82 -10.28
C VAL A 180 -4.39 -8.14 -11.57
N LEU A 181 -3.10 -8.45 -11.47
CA LEU A 181 -2.28 -8.83 -12.63
C LEU A 181 -2.83 -10.10 -13.30
N ALA A 182 -3.20 -11.12 -12.52
CA ALA A 182 -3.83 -12.34 -13.02
C ALA A 182 -5.18 -12.06 -13.69
N PHE A 183 -5.99 -11.15 -13.14
CA PHE A 183 -7.27 -10.74 -13.73
C PHE A 183 -7.07 -10.11 -15.10
N PHE A 184 -6.19 -9.11 -15.23
CA PHE A 184 -5.91 -8.47 -16.51
C PHE A 184 -5.23 -9.41 -17.50
N ALA A 185 -4.28 -10.24 -17.05
CA ALA A 185 -3.66 -11.26 -17.88
C ALA A 185 -4.70 -12.25 -18.44
N SER A 186 -5.65 -12.68 -17.61
CA SER A 186 -6.76 -13.56 -18.01
C SER A 186 -7.71 -12.84 -18.98
N LEU A 187 -8.06 -11.59 -18.69
CA LEU A 187 -8.94 -10.76 -19.52
C LEU A 187 -8.37 -10.58 -20.93
N VAL A 188 -7.09 -10.20 -21.03
CA VAL A 188 -6.40 -10.03 -22.31
C VAL A 188 -6.33 -11.37 -23.06
N THR A 189 -6.03 -12.46 -22.36
CA THR A 189 -5.95 -13.80 -22.98
C THR A 189 -7.30 -14.23 -23.55
N HIS A 190 -8.38 -14.10 -22.76
CA HIS A 190 -9.74 -14.41 -23.21
C HIS A 190 -10.19 -13.49 -24.35
N TYR A 191 -9.75 -12.24 -24.38
CA TYR A 191 -10.02 -11.34 -25.50
C TYR A 191 -9.29 -11.78 -26.78
N VAL A 192 -7.98 -12.05 -26.69
CA VAL A 192 -7.14 -12.46 -27.83
C VAL A 192 -7.62 -13.78 -28.44
N PHE A 193 -7.99 -14.76 -27.62
CA PHE A 193 -8.44 -16.08 -28.07
C PHE A 193 -9.96 -16.20 -28.30
N GLY A 194 -10.70 -15.08 -28.27
CA GLY A 194 -12.12 -15.04 -28.64
C GLY A 194 -13.09 -15.58 -27.59
N GLY A 195 -12.65 -15.73 -26.34
CA GLY A 195 -13.45 -16.02 -25.16
C GLY A 195 -14.31 -14.84 -24.68
N LEU A 196 -13.94 -13.61 -25.07
CA LEU A 196 -14.68 -12.36 -24.87
C LEU A 196 -15.06 -11.75 -26.21
N ARG A 197 -16.36 -11.65 -26.53
CA ARG A 197 -16.85 -11.03 -27.76
C ARG A 197 -17.64 -9.77 -27.45
N LEU A 198 -17.01 -8.60 -27.56
CA LEU A 198 -17.66 -7.29 -27.31
C LEU A 198 -18.60 -6.86 -28.46
N ALA A 199 -18.45 -7.41 -29.66
CA ALA A 199 -19.12 -6.91 -30.88
C ALA A 199 -20.45 -7.59 -31.25
N SER A 200 -20.94 -8.54 -30.45
CA SER A 200 -22.26 -9.17 -30.67
C SER A 200 -23.29 -8.53 -29.74
N ARG A 201 -24.51 -8.25 -30.24
CA ARG A 201 -25.65 -7.60 -29.56
C ARG A 201 -26.11 -8.26 -28.24
N GLY A 202 -25.40 -9.26 -27.72
CA GLY A 202 -25.63 -9.90 -26.43
C GLY A 202 -24.37 -10.28 -25.62
N GLY A 203 -23.18 -9.72 -25.96
CA GLY A 203 -21.95 -9.89 -25.15
C GLY A 203 -21.64 -11.33 -24.76
N ALA A 204 -21.22 -12.17 -25.71
CA ALA A 204 -21.00 -13.59 -25.43
C ALA A 204 -19.63 -13.80 -24.73
N LEU A 205 -19.64 -13.93 -23.40
CA LEU A 205 -18.56 -14.56 -22.65
C LEU A 205 -18.69 -16.08 -22.73
N THR A 206 -17.58 -16.78 -22.99
CA THR A 206 -17.55 -18.23 -22.79
C THR A 206 -17.72 -18.58 -21.31
N ASN A 207 -18.27 -19.77 -21.02
CA ASN A 207 -18.43 -20.21 -19.63
C ASN A 207 -17.09 -20.23 -18.89
N ALA A 208 -16.01 -20.67 -19.54
CA ALA A 208 -14.69 -20.70 -18.90
C ALA A 208 -14.13 -19.29 -18.60
N ALA A 209 -14.27 -18.35 -19.54
CA ALA A 209 -13.88 -16.95 -19.31
C ALA A 209 -14.69 -16.33 -18.15
N ARG A 210 -16.00 -16.60 -18.11
CA ARG A 210 -16.88 -16.17 -17.02
C ARG A 210 -16.40 -16.70 -15.67
N VAL A 211 -16.16 -18.01 -15.56
CA VAL A 211 -15.76 -18.63 -14.29
C VAL A 211 -14.42 -18.08 -13.81
N GLN A 212 -13.41 -18.03 -14.69
CA GLN A 212 -12.08 -17.56 -14.31
C GLN A 212 -12.10 -16.09 -13.86
N LEU A 213 -12.77 -15.21 -14.61
CA LEU A 213 -12.87 -13.79 -14.25
C LEU A 213 -13.70 -13.57 -12.98
N ALA A 214 -14.77 -14.36 -12.78
CA ALA A 214 -15.58 -14.30 -11.57
C ALA A 214 -14.81 -14.77 -10.33
N ILE A 215 -14.02 -15.84 -10.43
CA ILE A 215 -13.15 -16.31 -9.33
C ILE A 215 -12.13 -15.24 -8.96
N LEU A 216 -11.44 -14.64 -9.95
CA LEU A 216 -10.43 -13.61 -9.69
C LEU A 216 -11.05 -12.34 -9.09
N ALA A 217 -12.20 -11.88 -9.62
CA ALA A 217 -12.90 -10.73 -9.06
C ALA A 217 -13.49 -11.01 -7.67
N GLY A 218 -14.07 -12.18 -7.44
CA GLY A 218 -14.54 -12.62 -6.13
C GLY A 218 -13.41 -12.72 -5.11
N THR A 219 -12.26 -13.25 -5.52
CA THR A 219 -11.04 -13.29 -4.68
C THR A 219 -10.55 -11.90 -4.34
N PHE A 220 -10.55 -10.96 -5.29
CA PHE A 220 -10.19 -9.56 -5.04
C PHE A 220 -11.09 -8.92 -3.96
N ILE A 221 -12.41 -9.14 -4.07
CA ILE A 221 -13.37 -8.60 -3.09
C ILE A 221 -13.22 -9.29 -1.73
N LEU A 222 -12.95 -10.60 -1.71
CA LEU A 222 -12.67 -11.32 -0.47
C LEU A 222 -11.41 -10.78 0.22
N LEU A 223 -10.34 -10.52 -0.54
CA LEU A 223 -9.14 -9.85 -0.02
C LEU A 223 -9.46 -8.44 0.51
N LYS A 224 -10.40 -7.71 -0.11
CA LYS A 224 -10.89 -6.43 0.43
C LYS A 224 -11.60 -6.57 1.76
N ALA A 225 -12.40 -7.63 1.95
CA ALA A 225 -13.02 -7.91 3.24
C ALA A 225 -11.96 -8.15 4.33
N VAL A 226 -10.93 -8.96 4.03
CA VAL A 226 -9.80 -9.20 4.93
C VAL A 226 -9.03 -7.89 5.18
N ALA A 227 -8.83 -7.05 4.17
CA ALA A 227 -8.19 -5.75 4.34
C ALA A 227 -9.01 -4.82 5.26
N TYR A 228 -10.35 -4.80 5.16
CA TYR A 228 -11.20 -4.03 6.07
C TYR A 228 -11.08 -4.51 7.51
N TRP A 229 -10.88 -5.82 7.73
CA TRP A 229 -10.61 -6.36 9.05
C TRP A 229 -9.30 -5.83 9.64
N PHE A 230 -8.22 -5.80 8.85
CA PHE A 230 -6.94 -5.24 9.33
C PHE A 230 -6.93 -3.71 9.42
N ASP A 231 -7.74 -3.02 8.60
CA ASP A 231 -7.90 -1.56 8.61
C ASP A 231 -8.38 -1.01 9.95
N ARG A 232 -9.10 -1.79 10.75
CA ARG A 232 -9.52 -1.38 12.09
C ARG A 232 -8.33 -1.09 13.00
N TYR A 233 -7.28 -1.89 12.90
CA TYR A 233 -6.12 -1.80 13.77
C TYR A 233 -5.21 -0.63 13.39
N SER A 234 -5.17 -0.25 12.11
CA SER A 234 -4.43 0.96 11.69
C SER A 234 -5.06 2.26 12.16
N LEU A 235 -6.28 2.24 12.69
CA LEU A 235 -6.91 3.45 13.19
C LEU A 235 -6.15 4.01 14.40
N LEU A 236 -5.45 3.17 15.17
CA LEU A 236 -4.61 3.64 16.28
C LEU A 236 -3.36 4.40 15.80
N SER A 237 -2.95 4.24 14.54
CA SER A 237 -1.86 5.00 13.92
C SER A 237 -2.40 6.03 12.91
N SER A 238 -3.61 6.54 13.13
CA SER A 238 -4.26 7.51 12.23
C SER A 238 -3.62 8.89 12.33
N SER A 239 -3.35 9.50 11.18
CA SER A 239 -2.85 10.89 11.08
C SER A 239 -3.96 11.90 10.81
N ARG A 240 -5.24 11.54 10.97
CA ARG A 240 -6.39 12.39 10.58
C ARG A 240 -6.43 13.75 11.30
N LYS A 241 -5.98 13.79 12.56
CA LYS A 241 -6.02 14.97 13.43
C LYS A 241 -4.69 15.70 13.52
N GLU A 242 -3.71 15.38 12.66
CA GLU A 242 -2.50 16.17 12.55
C GLU A 242 -2.84 17.62 12.16
N PRO A 243 -2.20 18.63 12.78
CA PRO A 243 -1.03 18.55 13.66
C PRO A 243 -1.36 18.43 15.18
N THR A 244 -2.64 18.32 15.58
CA THR A 244 -3.04 18.35 17.00
C THR A 244 -2.54 17.13 17.78
N PHE A 245 -2.80 15.93 17.27
CA PHE A 245 -2.24 14.67 17.80
C PHE A 245 -2.31 13.57 16.74
N THR A 246 -1.47 12.54 16.89
CA THR A 246 -1.45 11.35 16.02
C THR A 246 -2.08 10.17 16.75
N GLY A 247 -3.08 9.52 16.18
CA GLY A 247 -3.71 8.34 16.76
C GLY A 247 -5.21 8.28 16.50
N GLY A 248 -5.87 7.27 17.07
CA GLY A 248 -7.31 7.10 16.92
C GLY A 248 -8.09 8.23 17.61
N SER A 249 -8.79 9.05 16.83
CA SER A 249 -9.69 10.08 17.35
C SER A 249 -11.08 9.53 17.66
N TYR A 250 -11.93 10.33 18.30
CA TYR A 250 -13.33 9.97 18.56
C TYR A 250 -14.04 9.48 17.29
N THR A 251 -13.93 10.24 16.20
CA THR A 251 -14.51 9.88 14.90
C THR A 251 -13.93 8.59 14.33
N ASP A 252 -12.62 8.33 14.51
CA ASP A 252 -12.02 7.10 14.01
C ASP A 252 -12.56 5.87 14.76
N MET A 253 -12.70 5.95 16.09
CA MET A 253 -13.17 4.83 16.92
C MET A 253 -14.70 4.65 16.88
N ASN A 254 -15.47 5.74 16.78
CA ASN A 254 -16.93 5.71 16.87
C ASN A 254 -17.67 5.86 15.53
N ALA A 255 -16.99 6.22 14.45
CA ALA A 255 -17.59 6.24 13.11
C ALA A 255 -16.83 5.39 12.08
N VAL A 256 -15.51 5.55 11.97
CA VAL A 256 -14.72 4.87 10.93
C VAL A 256 -14.62 3.37 11.23
N LEU A 257 -14.42 2.97 12.49
CA LEU A 257 -14.39 1.57 12.90
C LEU A 257 -15.68 0.83 12.49
N GLN A 258 -16.84 1.38 12.84
CA GLN A 258 -18.15 0.83 12.50
C GLN A 258 -18.33 0.78 10.98
N ALA A 259 -17.93 1.83 10.28
CA ALA A 259 -17.98 1.87 8.82
C ALA A 259 -17.15 0.74 8.18
N LYS A 260 -15.93 0.48 8.68
CA LYS A 260 -15.08 -0.62 8.22
C LYS A 260 -15.72 -1.99 8.46
N LEU A 261 -16.39 -2.20 9.60
CA LEU A 261 -17.10 -3.45 9.90
C LEU A 261 -18.31 -3.66 8.98
N ILE A 262 -19.09 -2.62 8.71
CA ILE A 262 -20.20 -2.68 7.75
C ILE A 262 -19.68 -2.99 6.35
N LEU A 263 -18.62 -2.31 5.92
CA LEU A 263 -18.00 -2.55 4.61
C LEU A 263 -17.40 -3.95 4.49
N LEU A 264 -16.85 -4.50 5.58
CA LEU A 264 -16.43 -5.90 5.63
C LEU A 264 -17.60 -6.83 5.35
N ALA A 265 -18.73 -6.66 6.07
CA ALA A 265 -19.90 -7.51 5.87
C ALA A 265 -20.43 -7.43 4.43
N ILE A 266 -20.53 -6.20 3.89
CA ILE A 266 -20.96 -5.99 2.49
C ILE A 266 -19.95 -6.63 1.52
N ALA A 267 -18.65 -6.49 1.75
CA ALA A 267 -17.62 -7.10 0.90
C ALA A 267 -17.71 -8.63 0.91
N VAL A 268 -17.96 -9.26 2.07
CA VAL A 268 -18.18 -10.72 2.15
C VAL A 268 -19.40 -11.13 1.32
N ILE A 269 -20.52 -10.42 1.46
CA ILE A 269 -21.74 -10.68 0.68
C ILE A 269 -21.46 -10.53 -0.83
N CYS A 270 -20.70 -9.49 -1.22
CA CYS A 270 -20.31 -9.28 -2.60
C CYS A 270 -19.40 -10.40 -3.12
N ALA A 271 -18.41 -10.85 -2.33
CA ALA A 271 -17.55 -11.97 -2.71
C ALA A 271 -18.39 -13.24 -2.96
N ILE A 272 -19.34 -13.54 -2.06
CA ILE A 272 -20.28 -14.67 -2.23
C ILE A 272 -21.09 -14.50 -3.51
N ALA A 273 -21.58 -13.30 -3.82
CA ALA A 273 -22.33 -13.02 -5.05
C ALA A 273 -21.50 -13.29 -6.32
N PHE A 274 -20.21 -12.95 -6.33
CA PHE A 274 -19.30 -13.27 -7.44
C PHE A 274 -19.09 -14.78 -7.61
N PHE A 275 -18.93 -15.52 -6.51
CA PHE A 275 -18.82 -16.98 -6.57
C PHE A 275 -20.16 -17.63 -6.97
N ALA A 276 -21.29 -17.09 -6.53
CA ALA A 276 -22.62 -17.58 -6.92
C ALA A 276 -22.92 -17.36 -8.42
N ALA A 277 -22.41 -16.28 -9.02
CA ALA A 277 -22.58 -16.00 -10.45
C ALA A 277 -21.94 -17.04 -11.37
N ILE A 278 -20.99 -17.83 -10.86
CA ILE A 278 -20.45 -19.01 -11.56
C ILE A 278 -21.56 -20.01 -11.89
N PHE A 279 -22.48 -20.23 -10.94
CA PHE A 279 -23.59 -21.17 -11.06
C PHE A 279 -24.82 -20.52 -11.72
N LEU A 280 -25.15 -19.28 -11.33
CA LEU A 280 -26.34 -18.57 -11.80
C LEU A 280 -26.21 -18.03 -13.24
N ARG A 281 -24.98 -17.94 -13.77
CA ARG A 281 -24.67 -17.47 -15.14
C ARG A 281 -25.14 -16.04 -15.45
N ASP A 282 -25.48 -15.25 -14.43
CA ASP A 282 -25.90 -13.86 -14.55
C ASP A 282 -24.89 -12.92 -13.89
N PHE A 283 -24.33 -11.99 -14.69
CA PHE A 283 -23.39 -10.96 -14.21
C PHE A 283 -24.08 -9.75 -13.59
N ARG A 284 -25.40 -9.62 -13.72
CA ARG A 284 -26.16 -8.52 -13.11
C ARG A 284 -26.06 -8.55 -11.59
N ILE A 285 -26.07 -9.74 -10.98
CA ILE A 285 -25.98 -9.91 -9.53
C ILE A 285 -24.61 -9.42 -8.99
N PRO A 286 -23.45 -9.89 -9.50
CA PRO A 286 -22.15 -9.33 -9.13
C PRO A 286 -22.00 -7.84 -9.45
N ALA A 287 -22.54 -7.37 -10.57
CA ALA A 287 -22.47 -5.95 -10.94
C ALA A 287 -23.23 -5.08 -9.94
N LEU A 288 -24.44 -5.48 -9.55
CA LEU A 288 -25.23 -4.80 -8.52
C LEU A 288 -24.55 -4.86 -7.15
N ALA A 289 -24.00 -6.02 -6.78
CA ALA A 289 -23.25 -6.17 -5.53
C ALA A 289 -22.01 -5.25 -5.49
N THR A 290 -21.27 -5.18 -6.59
CA THR A 290 -20.12 -4.26 -6.72
C THR A 290 -20.57 -2.81 -6.64
N ALA A 291 -21.65 -2.44 -7.33
CA ALA A 291 -22.21 -1.10 -7.28
C ALA A 291 -22.65 -0.72 -5.84
N LEU A 292 -23.28 -1.65 -5.13
CA LEU A 292 -23.63 -1.49 -3.72
C LEU A 292 -22.37 -1.29 -2.86
N LEU A 293 -21.34 -2.13 -3.02
CA LEU A 293 -20.09 -1.99 -2.27
C LEU A 293 -19.43 -0.62 -2.51
N VAL A 294 -19.36 -0.18 -3.77
CA VAL A 294 -18.79 1.12 -4.12
C VAL A 294 -19.62 2.26 -3.52
N LEU A 295 -20.95 2.22 -3.68
CA LEU A 295 -21.85 3.21 -3.11
C LEU A 295 -21.74 3.26 -1.58
N SER A 296 -21.79 2.12 -0.90
CA SER A 296 -21.62 2.01 0.55
C SER A 296 -20.24 2.48 0.99
N SER A 297 -19.18 2.24 0.21
CA SER A 297 -17.84 2.73 0.56
C SER A 297 -17.77 4.26 0.59
N VAL A 298 -18.52 4.94 -0.28
CA VAL A 298 -18.60 6.40 -0.29
C VAL A 298 -19.51 6.89 0.84
N LEU A 299 -20.71 6.35 0.95
CA LEU A 299 -21.70 6.80 1.94
C LEU A 299 -21.28 6.46 3.37
N VAL A 300 -20.99 5.19 3.64
CA VAL A 300 -20.65 4.70 4.99
C VAL A 300 -19.17 4.95 5.28
N GLY A 301 -18.28 4.72 4.31
CA GLY A 301 -16.84 4.84 4.54
C GLY A 301 -16.30 6.26 4.61
N ALA A 302 -16.89 7.21 3.86
CA ALA A 302 -16.43 8.60 3.82
C ALA A 302 -17.46 9.59 4.36
N ALA A 303 -18.72 9.54 3.89
CA ALA A 303 -19.72 10.54 4.27
C ALA A 303 -20.12 10.44 5.75
N TRP A 304 -20.33 9.23 6.28
CA TRP A 304 -20.73 9.03 7.68
C TRP A 304 -19.71 9.58 8.69
N PRO A 305 -18.40 9.28 8.61
CA PRO A 305 -17.40 9.91 9.48
C PRO A 305 -17.39 11.44 9.40
N MET A 306 -17.59 12.02 8.21
CA MET A 306 -17.64 13.48 8.05
C MET A 306 -18.86 14.09 8.75
N VAL A 307 -20.01 13.41 8.72
CA VAL A 307 -21.22 13.84 9.45
C VAL A 307 -20.98 13.80 10.95
N VAL A 308 -20.47 12.69 11.50
CA VAL A 308 -20.17 12.56 12.92
C VAL A 308 -19.14 13.61 13.37
N GLU A 309 -18.10 13.82 12.58
CA GLU A 309 -17.09 14.84 12.85
C GLU A 309 -17.71 16.25 12.90
N GLN A 310 -18.52 16.61 11.91
CA GLN A 310 -19.07 17.96 11.78
C GLN A 310 -20.15 18.27 12.83
N PHE A 311 -21.01 17.30 13.14
CA PHE A 311 -22.20 17.53 13.97
C PHE A 311 -22.04 17.06 15.41
N SER A 312 -21.19 16.08 15.70
CA SER A 312 -21.00 15.55 17.05
C SER A 312 -19.66 15.97 17.66
N VAL A 313 -18.57 15.93 16.88
CA VAL A 313 -17.23 16.19 17.44
C VAL A 313 -16.89 17.67 17.44
N ARG A 314 -16.94 18.35 16.30
CA ARG A 314 -16.52 19.77 16.22
C ARG A 314 -17.25 20.71 17.17
N PRO A 315 -18.56 20.58 17.45
CA PRO A 315 -19.24 21.45 18.40
C PRO A 315 -18.77 21.29 19.84
N ASN A 316 -18.30 20.09 20.22
CA ASN A 316 -17.88 19.76 21.57
C ASN A 316 -16.59 18.92 21.60
N ALA A 317 -15.57 19.39 20.85
CA ALA A 317 -14.37 18.61 20.62
C ALA A 317 -13.56 18.39 21.91
N ALA A 318 -13.61 19.34 22.85
CA ALA A 318 -12.89 19.26 24.11
C ALA A 318 -13.34 18.06 24.96
N GLU A 319 -14.65 17.79 25.03
CA GLU A 319 -15.18 16.66 25.80
C GLU A 319 -15.09 15.34 25.00
N MET A 320 -15.37 15.37 23.71
CA MET A 320 -15.40 14.14 22.89
C MET A 320 -14.00 13.59 22.60
N GLU A 321 -13.00 14.46 22.44
CA GLU A 321 -11.62 14.07 22.13
C GLU A 321 -10.73 13.96 23.37
N SER A 322 -11.15 14.47 24.55
CA SER A 322 -10.33 14.40 25.78
C SER A 322 -9.83 12.99 26.10
N PRO A 323 -10.64 11.91 26.11
CA PRO A 323 -10.11 10.59 26.46
C PRO A 323 -9.07 10.09 25.46
N TYR A 324 -9.21 10.45 24.18
CA TYR A 324 -8.26 10.05 23.13
C TYR A 324 -6.96 10.84 23.21
N ILE A 325 -7.05 12.14 23.51
CA ILE A 325 -5.89 13.01 23.73
C ILE A 325 -5.15 12.59 25.01
N GLU A 326 -5.85 12.30 26.10
CA GLU A 326 -5.24 11.83 27.35
C GLU A 326 -4.50 10.51 27.15
N ARG A 327 -5.12 9.53 26.47
CA ARG A 327 -4.44 8.27 26.10
C ARG A 327 -3.22 8.52 25.22
N ASN A 328 -3.31 9.45 24.27
CA ASN A 328 -2.20 9.80 23.41
C ASN A 328 -1.03 10.43 24.19
N ILE A 329 -1.33 11.38 25.10
CA ILE A 329 -0.34 12.02 25.97
C ILE A 329 0.32 10.96 26.86
N ALA A 330 -0.47 10.08 27.48
CA ALA A 330 0.04 9.01 28.32
C ALA A 330 0.95 8.05 27.54
N ALA A 331 0.51 7.58 26.36
CA ALA A 331 1.31 6.69 25.51
C ALA A 331 2.59 7.36 25.00
N THR A 332 2.53 8.63 24.61
CA THR A 332 3.69 9.40 24.15
C THR A 332 4.68 9.60 25.30
N ARG A 333 4.21 10.01 26.48
CA ARG A 333 5.05 10.14 27.67
C ARG A 333 5.72 8.81 28.02
N GLN A 334 4.97 7.72 28.01
CA GLN A 334 5.52 6.39 28.24
C GLN A 334 6.59 6.01 27.20
N ALA A 335 6.34 6.25 25.91
CA ALA A 335 7.27 5.93 24.83
C ALA A 335 8.59 6.73 24.91
N TYR A 336 8.52 8.01 25.28
CA TYR A 336 9.71 8.84 25.49
C TYR A 336 10.36 8.65 26.87
N GLY A 337 9.77 7.84 27.75
CA GLY A 337 10.24 7.66 29.13
C GLY A 337 10.08 8.91 29.99
N ILE A 338 9.08 9.75 29.69
CA ILE A 338 8.70 10.96 30.43
C ILE A 338 7.66 10.58 31.49
N THR A 339 8.08 9.72 32.41
CA THR A 339 7.24 9.17 33.47
C THR A 339 7.84 9.52 34.83
N ASP A 340 7.01 9.55 35.87
CA ASP A 340 7.40 10.05 37.21
C ASP A 340 8.53 9.23 37.84
N ASP A 341 8.77 8.00 37.37
CA ASP A 341 9.89 7.12 37.77
C ASP A 341 11.23 7.49 37.12
N LYS A 342 11.22 8.23 36.01
CA LYS A 342 12.43 8.59 35.23
C LYS A 342 12.75 10.07 35.23
N ILE A 343 11.80 10.91 35.68
CA ILE A 343 11.93 12.36 35.66
C ILE A 343 11.71 12.91 37.05
N GLU A 344 12.65 13.75 37.47
CA GLU A 344 12.49 14.60 38.65
C GLU A 344 11.85 15.93 38.24
N TYR A 345 10.64 16.17 38.73
CA TYR A 345 9.99 17.46 38.57
C TYR A 345 10.59 18.47 39.54
N GLN A 346 11.25 19.50 39.03
CA GLN A 346 11.66 20.65 39.81
C GLN A 346 10.63 21.76 39.66
N ASP A 347 9.91 22.04 40.75
CA ASP A 347 8.98 23.15 40.79
C ASP A 347 9.75 24.48 40.71
N TYR A 348 9.69 25.12 39.55
CA TYR A 348 10.20 26.47 39.39
C TYR A 348 9.15 27.46 39.91
N ALA A 349 9.31 27.90 41.16
CA ALA A 349 8.34 28.74 41.84
C ALA A 349 8.17 30.15 41.24
N GLY A 350 8.96 30.53 40.23
CA GLY A 350 8.85 31.82 39.55
C GLY A 350 9.22 33.05 40.40
N TYR A 351 9.60 32.86 41.67
CA TYR A 351 10.05 33.94 42.54
C TYR A 351 11.53 34.22 42.27
N GLY A 352 11.82 35.42 41.76
CA GLY A 352 13.19 35.87 41.56
C GLY A 352 13.97 35.84 42.87
N THR A 353 15.08 35.11 42.90
CA THR A 353 15.96 34.99 44.08
C THR A 353 16.81 36.24 44.32
N LYS A 354 16.77 37.22 43.40
CA LYS A 354 17.48 38.49 43.49
C LYS A 354 16.51 39.68 43.33
N PRO A 355 16.69 40.76 44.10
CA PRO A 355 16.01 42.03 43.85
C PRO A 355 16.26 42.49 42.40
N PRO A 356 15.27 43.04 41.68
CA PRO A 356 15.44 43.48 40.28
C PRO A 356 16.60 44.46 40.04
N ARG A 357 17.05 45.17 41.08
CA ARG A 357 18.19 46.10 41.03
C ARG A 357 19.57 45.41 40.98
N GLU A 358 19.67 44.16 41.39
CA GLU A 358 20.93 43.40 41.48
C GLU A 358 21.14 42.44 40.30
N VAL A 359 20.12 42.28 39.44
CA VAL A 359 20.27 41.63 38.16
C VAL A 359 20.73 42.71 37.18
N SER A 360 21.97 42.60 36.67
CA SER A 360 22.39 43.44 35.56
C SER A 360 21.39 43.23 34.43
N ALA A 361 20.58 44.27 34.16
CA ALA A 361 19.63 44.29 33.07
C ALA A 361 20.36 43.83 31.80
N ASP A 362 20.10 42.59 31.39
CA ASP A 362 20.57 42.11 30.11
C ASP A 362 19.80 42.92 29.07
N GLN A 363 20.43 43.98 28.57
CA GLN A 363 19.81 44.97 27.68
C GLN A 363 19.14 44.28 26.50
N THR A 364 19.78 43.24 25.99
CA THR A 364 19.28 42.33 24.95
C THR A 364 17.98 41.63 25.34
N THR A 365 17.81 41.24 26.60
CA THR A 365 16.58 40.61 27.10
C THR A 365 15.48 41.65 27.35
N ILE A 366 15.81 42.81 27.93
CA ILE A 366 14.84 43.89 28.18
C ILE A 366 14.31 44.49 26.86
N GLU A 367 15.17 44.66 25.86
CA GLU A 367 14.77 45.15 24.53
C GLU A 367 13.84 44.17 23.80
N ASN A 368 13.93 42.86 24.10
CA ASN A 368 13.10 41.82 23.49
C ASN A 368 11.86 41.44 24.32
N ILE A 369 11.73 41.90 25.57
CA ILE A 369 10.51 41.73 26.36
C ILE A 369 9.40 42.57 25.73
N ARG A 370 8.45 41.88 25.08
CA ARG A 370 7.23 42.50 24.58
C ARG A 370 6.30 42.74 25.77
N LEU A 371 6.06 44.01 26.10
CA LEU A 371 5.01 44.39 27.04
C LEU A 371 3.65 44.08 26.40
N LEU A 372 2.99 43.06 26.94
CA LEU A 372 1.68 42.59 26.49
C LEU A 372 0.60 43.32 27.30
N ASP A 373 -0.15 44.23 26.68
CA ASP A 373 -1.26 44.94 27.33
C ASP A 373 -2.46 44.00 27.52
N PRO A 374 -2.85 43.67 28.78
CA PRO A 374 -3.97 42.78 29.06
C PRO A 374 -5.34 43.32 28.56
N ASN A 375 -5.45 44.62 28.29
CA ASN A 375 -6.68 45.24 27.80
C ASN A 375 -6.84 45.14 26.28
N VAL A 376 -5.74 44.91 25.54
CA VAL A 376 -5.73 44.80 24.09
C VAL A 376 -5.74 43.33 23.65
N LEU A 377 -5.17 42.45 24.48
CA LEU A 377 -5.08 41.03 24.19
C LEU A 377 -6.33 40.27 24.63
N SER A 378 -6.77 39.32 23.80
CA SER A 378 -7.90 38.47 24.16
C SER A 378 -7.54 37.58 25.36
N ARG A 379 -8.52 37.29 26.23
CA ARG A 379 -8.32 36.35 27.36
C ARG A 379 -7.72 35.02 26.92
N THR A 380 -8.08 34.55 25.73
CA THR A 380 -7.56 33.31 25.13
C THR A 380 -6.06 33.40 24.84
N PHE A 381 -5.57 34.54 24.33
CA PHE A 381 -4.15 34.76 24.09
C PHE A 381 -3.37 34.78 25.42
N THR A 382 -3.89 35.47 26.43
CA THR A 382 -3.27 35.54 27.76
C THR A 382 -3.16 34.16 28.40
N GLN A 383 -4.22 33.33 28.35
CA GLN A 383 -4.18 31.97 28.89
C GLN A 383 -3.21 31.04 28.14
N GLN A 384 -3.11 31.15 26.80
CA GLN A 384 -2.22 30.29 26.03
C GLN A 384 -0.75 30.68 26.12
N GLN A 385 -0.45 31.97 26.31
CA GLN A 385 0.93 32.48 26.33
C GLN A 385 1.50 32.73 27.74
N GLN A 386 0.67 32.85 28.78
CA GLN A 386 1.16 32.88 30.17
C GLN A 386 1.89 31.61 30.60
N LEU A 387 1.63 30.48 29.93
CA LEU A 387 2.33 29.23 30.20
C LEU A 387 3.71 29.15 29.52
N LYS A 388 4.04 30.11 28.64
CA LYS A 388 5.21 30.07 27.76
C LYS A 388 6.24 31.17 28.01
N ASN A 389 5.82 32.27 28.65
CA ASN A 389 6.68 33.36 29.13
C ASN A 389 6.60 33.40 30.64
#